data_AF-A0A7C5T4Y9-F1
#
_entry.id   AF-A0A7C5T4Y9-F1
#
_cell.length_a   1.000
_cell.length_b   1.000
_cell.length_c   1.000
_cell.angle_alpha   90.00
_cell.angle_beta   90.00
_cell.angle_gamma   90.00
#
_symmetry.space_group_name_H-M   'P 1'
#
loop_
_entity.id
_entity.type
_entity.pdbx_description
1 polymer ?
#
loop_
_entity_poly.entity_id
_entity_poly.type
_entity_poly.pdbx_seq_one_letter_code
_entity_poly.pdbx_strand_id
1 'polypeptide(L)'
;MALLIKLVDSCEGSLARVLDVRSSRGSFQTPTYAVSVGYVDGSILREDVLQGIVEIPARLSFKELEEAVRDVRTRERLERRVNALARRAPGDHLAVLVPILGSPKGMDLEKVGRDSVRSYAQQAVELSYNPRADVVCAPVFHGVPEHLFSDVVGEFLKAADSFNAYLAPSIPYASRSTLDSLIKVYRDYFRRSSKVLQNFICVDYNNSNAVSKYSFHNYVLTVVRQLERDYGEPLVVFGANVNYSRVGLKYRELPARDLASYFLRLDIMGPNHKAVLLPPSVVEVATEKDELTRHKLLHREDYTYVSLRDILKLPEPSTASLRELLTTGRRPPETVKKVNIRAILAEASYLREKVFRRERGGNPLKYLESKKASRIDPRMVEVVKKLTERYTLKVRTLDEYRK
;
A
#
# COMPACT_ATOMS: atom_id res chain seq x y z
N MET A 1 19.04 -12.55 -4.65
CA MET A 1 19.70 -11.36 -4.07
C MET A 1 18.68 -10.67 -3.19
N ALA A 2 19.01 -10.40 -1.93
CA ALA A 2 18.13 -9.64 -1.04
C ALA A 2 17.99 -8.20 -1.55
N LEU A 3 16.97 -7.48 -1.11
CA LEU A 3 16.81 -6.06 -1.43
C LEU A 3 17.95 -5.26 -0.79
N LEU A 4 18.65 -4.46 -1.60
CA LEU A 4 19.62 -3.48 -1.10
C LEU A 4 18.92 -2.14 -0.98
N ILE A 5 18.88 -1.60 0.24
CA ILE A 5 18.19 -0.35 0.54
C ILE A 5 19.20 0.64 1.10
N LYS A 6 19.27 1.84 0.52
CA LYS A 6 20.16 2.91 0.96
C LYS A 6 19.37 4.19 1.18
N LEU A 7 19.68 4.90 2.27
CA LEU A 7 19.22 6.27 2.45
C LEU A 7 20.02 7.17 1.51
N VAL A 8 19.33 7.90 0.64
CA VAL A 8 19.94 8.85 -0.30
C VAL A 8 19.91 10.25 0.29
N ASP A 9 18.76 10.63 0.82
CA ASP A 9 18.53 11.94 1.42
C ASP A 9 17.43 11.85 2.49
N SER A 10 17.43 12.76 3.44
CA SER A 10 16.40 12.91 4.48
C SER A 10 16.28 14.38 4.83
N CYS A 11 15.09 14.97 4.96
CA CYS A 11 15.01 16.41 5.26
C CYS A 11 15.15 16.69 6.76
N GLU A 12 15.97 17.66 7.15
CA GLU A 12 16.03 18.12 8.53
C GLU A 12 14.66 18.65 8.99
N GLY A 13 14.27 18.36 10.23
CA GLY A 13 12.96 18.77 10.74
C GLY A 13 11.77 18.08 10.05
N SER A 14 11.99 16.98 9.32
CA SER A 14 10.94 16.24 8.63
C SER A 14 11.20 14.72 8.69
N LEU A 15 10.12 13.95 8.50
CA LEU A 15 10.20 12.50 8.28
C LEU A 15 10.31 12.13 6.79
N ALA A 16 10.16 13.11 5.90
CA ALA A 16 10.34 12.92 4.46
C ALA A 16 11.78 12.49 4.13
N ARG A 17 11.92 11.51 3.24
CA ARG A 17 13.21 10.96 2.82
C ARG A 17 13.16 10.37 1.42
N VAL A 18 14.34 10.14 0.88
CA VAL A 18 14.57 9.43 -0.38
C VAL A 18 15.40 8.19 -0.09
N LEU A 19 14.86 7.02 -0.42
CA LEU A 19 15.58 5.74 -0.41
C LEU A 19 15.89 5.30 -1.83
N ASP A 20 17.04 4.68 -2.03
CA ASP A 20 17.38 3.90 -3.22
C ASP A 20 17.13 2.43 -2.90
N VAL A 21 16.26 1.78 -3.66
CA VAL A 21 15.89 0.38 -3.48
C VAL A 21 16.34 -0.38 -4.72
N ARG A 22 17.20 -1.39 -4.53
CA ARG A 22 17.70 -2.25 -5.61
C ARG A 22 17.32 -3.70 -5.38
N SER A 23 16.90 -4.33 -6.46
CA SER A 23 16.56 -5.74 -6.54
C SER A 23 17.34 -6.40 -7.68
N SER A 24 17.14 -7.70 -7.88
CA SER A 24 17.68 -8.41 -9.05
C SER A 24 17.09 -7.96 -10.38
N ARG A 25 15.91 -7.33 -10.39
CA ARG A 25 15.22 -6.90 -11.63
C ARG A 25 15.50 -5.46 -12.01
N GLY A 26 15.78 -4.62 -11.03
CA GLY A 26 15.97 -3.20 -11.26
C GLY A 26 16.07 -2.43 -9.95
N SER A 27 16.07 -1.11 -10.10
CA SER A 27 16.17 -0.18 -8.99
C SER A 27 15.20 0.98 -9.15
N PHE A 28 14.74 1.52 -8.04
CA PHE A 28 13.92 2.73 -8.01
C PHE A 28 14.22 3.56 -6.77
N GLN A 29 13.70 4.78 -6.76
CA GLN A 29 13.82 5.68 -5.62
C GLN A 29 12.47 6.10 -5.07
N THR A 30 12.40 6.22 -3.74
CA THR A 30 11.21 6.63 -3.00
C THR A 30 11.18 8.15 -2.77
N PRO A 31 10.02 8.76 -2.49
CA PRO A 31 8.67 8.19 -2.52
C PRO A 31 8.26 7.71 -3.93
N THR A 32 7.43 6.68 -4.00
CA THR A 32 6.80 6.23 -5.25
C THR A 32 5.45 5.55 -5.02
N TYR A 33 4.74 5.24 -6.10
CA TYR A 33 3.47 4.52 -6.08
C TYR A 33 3.61 3.16 -6.76
N ALA A 34 3.24 2.09 -6.06
CA ALA A 34 3.19 0.76 -6.66
C ALA A 34 1.93 0.64 -7.52
N VAL A 35 2.07 0.38 -8.82
CA VAL A 35 0.90 0.17 -9.68
C VAL A 35 0.48 -1.29 -9.58
N SER A 36 -0.80 -1.56 -9.33
CA SER A 36 -1.29 -2.94 -9.41
C SER A 36 -1.18 -3.44 -10.85
N VAL A 37 -0.64 -4.65 -11.03
CA VAL A 37 -0.55 -5.35 -12.32
C VAL A 37 -1.89 -5.45 -13.05
N GLY A 38 -3.01 -5.38 -12.33
CA GLY A 38 -4.35 -5.32 -12.91
C GLY A 38 -4.59 -4.10 -13.82
N TYR A 39 -3.88 -3.00 -13.60
CA TYR A 39 -4.03 -1.73 -14.32
C TYR A 39 -2.95 -1.47 -15.36
N VAL A 40 -1.96 -2.36 -15.50
CA VAL A 40 -0.94 -2.28 -16.54
C VAL A 40 -1.53 -2.89 -17.82
N ASP A 41 -2.07 -2.05 -18.71
CA ASP A 41 -2.75 -2.51 -19.93
C ASP A 41 -2.46 -1.66 -21.19
N GLY A 42 -1.39 -0.85 -21.15
CA GLY A 42 -0.84 -0.17 -22.34
C GLY A 42 -1.63 1.03 -22.88
N SER A 43 -2.88 1.21 -22.45
CA SER A 43 -3.73 2.32 -22.91
C SER A 43 -3.39 3.66 -22.26
N ILE A 44 -3.42 3.72 -20.92
CA ILE A 44 -3.18 4.93 -20.12
C ILE A 44 -1.96 4.76 -19.20
N LEU A 45 -1.76 3.56 -18.68
CA LEU A 45 -0.62 3.18 -17.85
C LEU A 45 0.22 2.17 -18.65
N ARG A 46 1.16 2.72 -19.41
CA ARG A 46 2.20 1.97 -20.11
C ARG A 46 3.36 1.70 -19.16
N GLU A 47 4.19 0.72 -19.52
CA GLU A 47 5.32 0.29 -18.70
C GLU A 47 6.35 1.42 -18.47
N ASP A 48 6.55 2.31 -19.45
CA ASP A 48 7.45 3.47 -19.36
C ASP A 48 7.04 4.52 -18.32
N VAL A 49 5.77 4.54 -17.91
CA VAL A 49 5.25 5.45 -16.88
C VAL A 49 5.44 4.89 -15.47
N LEU A 50 5.70 3.59 -15.34
CA LEU A 50 5.93 2.93 -14.07
C LEU A 50 7.27 3.37 -13.48
N GLN A 51 7.36 3.39 -12.15
CA GLN A 51 8.54 3.86 -11.42
C GLN A 51 9.27 2.72 -10.72
N GLY A 52 9.46 1.59 -11.43
CA GLY A 52 10.30 0.48 -10.98
C GLY A 52 9.68 -0.44 -9.93
N ILE A 53 8.38 -0.32 -9.62
CA ILE A 53 7.66 -1.23 -8.73
C ILE A 53 6.20 -1.48 -9.15
N VAL A 54 5.75 -2.74 -9.02
CA VAL A 54 4.36 -3.18 -9.25
C VAL A 54 3.85 -4.06 -8.11
N GLU A 55 2.54 -3.97 -7.84
CA GLU A 55 1.86 -4.81 -6.84
C GLU A 55 1.06 -5.95 -7.51
N ILE A 56 1.24 -7.17 -7.03
CA ILE A 56 0.46 -8.36 -7.41
C ILE A 56 -0.50 -8.71 -6.24
N PRO A 57 -1.78 -8.30 -6.30
CA PRO A 57 -2.73 -8.59 -5.23
C PRO A 57 -3.26 -10.03 -5.35
N ALA A 58 -2.81 -10.93 -4.48
CA ALA A 58 -3.31 -12.29 -4.40
C ALA A 58 -4.52 -12.34 -3.45
N ARG A 59 -5.71 -12.05 -3.98
CA ARG A 59 -6.96 -12.13 -3.22
C ARG A 59 -7.37 -13.59 -3.05
N LEU A 60 -7.48 -14.04 -1.80
CA LEU A 60 -7.87 -15.39 -1.42
C LEU A 60 -8.86 -15.30 -0.26
N SER A 61 -9.89 -16.15 -0.25
CA SER A 61 -10.80 -16.26 0.89
C SER A 61 -10.56 -17.56 1.65
N PHE A 62 -10.86 -17.57 2.95
CA PHE A 62 -10.75 -18.80 3.75
C PHE A 62 -11.58 -19.96 3.20
N LYS A 63 -12.75 -19.68 2.61
CA LYS A 63 -13.58 -20.68 1.93
C LYS A 63 -12.91 -21.22 0.67
N GLU A 64 -12.33 -20.35 -0.17
CA GLU A 64 -11.57 -20.82 -1.34
C GLU A 64 -10.37 -21.68 -0.93
N LEU A 65 -9.69 -21.34 0.18
CA LEU A 65 -8.58 -22.13 0.70
C LEU A 65 -9.06 -23.48 1.24
N GLU A 66 -10.18 -23.52 1.98
CA GLU A 66 -10.80 -24.76 2.44
C GLU A 66 -11.22 -25.68 1.28
N GLU A 67 -11.86 -25.11 0.26
CA GLU A 67 -12.24 -25.84 -0.96
C GLU A 67 -10.98 -26.36 -1.69
N ALA A 68 -9.91 -25.56 -1.78
CA ALA A 68 -8.66 -25.96 -2.43
C ALA A 68 -7.91 -27.08 -1.69
N VAL A 69 -8.07 -27.21 -0.37
CA VAL A 69 -7.56 -28.37 0.40
C VAL A 69 -8.26 -29.66 -0.05
N ARG A 70 -9.54 -29.59 -0.40
CA ARG A 70 -10.38 -30.76 -0.73
C ARG A 70 -10.45 -31.07 -2.22
N ASP A 71 -10.29 -30.06 -3.09
CA ASP A 71 -10.47 -30.17 -4.53
C ASP A 71 -9.30 -29.56 -5.31
N VAL A 72 -8.60 -30.44 -6.04
CA VAL A 72 -7.47 -30.08 -6.90
C VAL A 72 -7.87 -29.09 -8.00
N ARG A 73 -9.09 -29.19 -8.56
CA ARG A 73 -9.55 -28.28 -9.63
C ARG A 73 -9.69 -26.85 -9.10
N THR A 74 -10.21 -26.71 -7.88
CA THR A 74 -10.29 -25.42 -7.20
C THR A 74 -8.90 -24.85 -6.95
N ARG A 75 -7.95 -25.67 -6.47
CA ARG A 75 -6.55 -25.25 -6.29
C ARG A 75 -5.93 -24.76 -7.60
N GLU A 76 -6.02 -25.53 -8.69
CA GLU A 76 -5.50 -25.15 -10.01
C GLU A 76 -6.14 -23.87 -10.56
N ARG A 77 -7.42 -23.64 -10.29
CA ARG A 77 -8.11 -22.40 -10.68
C ARG A 77 -7.54 -21.20 -9.94
N LEU A 78 -7.32 -21.32 -8.63
CA LEU A 78 -6.71 -20.26 -7.81
C LEU A 78 -5.27 -19.99 -8.24
N GLU A 79 -4.50 -21.05 -8.50
CA GLU A 79 -3.12 -20.94 -8.96
C GLU A 79 -3.06 -20.23 -10.31
N ARG A 80 -3.89 -20.63 -11.29
CA ARG A 80 -3.99 -19.95 -12.59
C ARG A 80 -4.35 -18.48 -12.44
N ARG A 81 -5.23 -18.13 -11.50
CA ARG A 81 -5.61 -16.73 -11.22
C ARG A 81 -4.41 -15.90 -10.74
N VAL A 82 -3.66 -16.40 -9.76
CA VAL A 82 -2.48 -15.69 -9.24
C VAL A 82 -1.36 -15.63 -10.29
N ASN A 83 -1.09 -16.75 -10.97
CA ASN A 83 -0.11 -16.82 -12.05
C ASN A 83 -0.42 -15.86 -13.20
N ALA A 84 -1.68 -15.73 -13.60
CA ALA A 84 -2.09 -14.79 -14.64
C ALA A 84 -1.82 -13.33 -14.24
N LEU A 85 -2.05 -12.97 -12.98
CA LEU A 85 -1.71 -11.64 -12.46
C LEU A 85 -0.18 -11.42 -12.43
N ALA A 86 0.57 -12.39 -11.91
CA ALA A 86 2.02 -12.29 -11.79
C ALA A 86 2.72 -12.22 -13.17
N ARG A 87 2.15 -12.87 -14.20
CA ARG A 87 2.64 -12.79 -15.59
C ARG A 87 2.59 -11.37 -16.20
N ARG A 88 1.78 -10.48 -15.63
CA ARG A 88 1.66 -9.08 -16.08
C ARG A 88 2.67 -8.15 -15.41
N ALA A 89 3.48 -8.65 -14.47
CA ALA A 89 4.54 -7.85 -13.88
C ALA A 89 5.69 -7.68 -14.89
N PRO A 90 6.11 -6.44 -15.21
CA PRO A 90 7.26 -6.20 -16.07
C PRO A 90 8.54 -6.81 -15.50
N GLY A 91 9.46 -7.21 -16.38
CA GLY A 91 10.67 -7.95 -16.00
C GLY A 91 11.74 -7.11 -15.29
N ASP A 92 11.70 -5.79 -15.46
CA ASP A 92 12.64 -4.80 -14.92
C ASP A 92 12.11 -4.05 -13.68
N HIS A 93 10.93 -4.43 -13.21
CA HIS A 93 10.25 -3.82 -12.06
C HIS A 93 10.31 -4.74 -10.84
N LEU A 94 10.44 -4.16 -9.64
CA LEU A 94 10.25 -4.90 -8.40
C LEU A 94 8.78 -5.36 -8.32
N ALA A 95 8.56 -6.66 -8.27
CA ALA A 95 7.24 -7.25 -8.13
C ALA A 95 6.97 -7.64 -6.67
N VAL A 96 6.04 -6.93 -6.03
CA VAL A 96 5.61 -7.20 -4.65
C VAL A 96 4.27 -7.91 -4.67
N LEU A 97 4.23 -9.16 -4.21
CA LEU A 97 3.00 -9.93 -4.10
C LEU A 97 2.41 -9.77 -2.70
N VAL A 98 1.14 -9.35 -2.65
CA VAL A 98 0.42 -9.11 -1.40
C VAL A 98 -0.74 -10.11 -1.29
N PRO A 99 -0.64 -11.14 -0.43
CA PRO A 99 -1.75 -12.03 -0.13
C PRO A 99 -2.80 -11.28 0.69
N ILE A 100 -4.03 -11.23 0.19
CA ILE A 100 -5.16 -10.57 0.86
C ILE A 100 -6.16 -11.66 1.24
N LEU A 101 -6.16 -12.04 2.51
CA LEU A 101 -7.04 -13.07 3.07
C LEU A 101 -8.36 -12.47 3.52
N GLY A 102 -9.45 -12.87 2.86
CA GLY A 102 -10.80 -12.43 3.12
C GLY A 102 -11.63 -13.43 3.93
N SER A 103 -12.47 -12.92 4.82
CA SER A 103 -13.58 -13.70 5.37
C SER A 103 -14.73 -13.78 4.36
N PRO A 104 -15.18 -14.97 3.96
CA PRO A 104 -16.32 -15.12 3.08
C PRO A 104 -17.64 -15.00 3.86
N LYS A 105 -18.71 -14.60 3.16
CA LYS A 105 -20.07 -14.72 3.70
C LYS A 105 -20.39 -16.21 3.95
N GLY A 106 -20.87 -16.53 5.16
CA GLY A 106 -21.34 -17.87 5.52
C GLY A 106 -20.31 -18.82 6.13
N MET A 107 -19.08 -18.35 6.40
CA MET A 107 -18.09 -19.12 7.18
C MET A 107 -17.98 -18.53 8.58
N ASP A 108 -18.14 -19.36 9.59
CA ASP A 108 -17.95 -18.99 11.00
C ASP A 108 -16.48 -19.17 11.37
N LEU A 109 -15.70 -18.11 11.17
CA LEU A 109 -14.26 -18.13 11.44
C LEU A 109 -13.92 -18.27 12.93
N GLU A 110 -14.87 -18.00 13.83
CA GLU A 110 -14.69 -18.18 15.28
C GLU A 110 -14.60 -19.67 15.67
N LYS A 111 -15.06 -20.58 14.80
CA LYS A 111 -15.03 -22.04 15.03
C LYS A 111 -13.90 -22.76 14.29
N VAL A 112 -13.03 -22.02 13.61
CA VAL A 112 -11.93 -22.63 12.85
C VAL A 112 -10.87 -23.12 13.83
N GLY A 113 -10.69 -24.44 13.88
CA GLY A 113 -9.64 -25.08 14.69
C GLY A 113 -8.22 -24.82 14.15
N ARG A 114 -7.22 -25.05 15.00
CA ARG A 114 -5.79 -24.79 14.66
C ARG A 114 -5.31 -25.56 13.43
N ASP A 115 -5.71 -26.82 13.25
CA ASP A 115 -5.29 -27.64 12.11
C ASP A 115 -5.82 -27.08 10.78
N SER A 116 -7.03 -26.52 10.81
CA SER A 116 -7.59 -25.81 9.66
C SER A 116 -6.82 -24.52 9.37
N VAL A 117 -6.49 -23.72 10.40
CA VAL A 117 -5.65 -22.52 10.24
C VAL A 117 -4.32 -22.85 9.58
N ARG A 118 -3.64 -23.90 10.05
CA ARG A 118 -2.38 -24.38 9.47
C ARG A 118 -2.54 -24.77 8.00
N SER A 119 -3.57 -25.55 7.68
CA SER A 119 -3.83 -26.00 6.31
C SER A 119 -4.13 -24.82 5.37
N TYR A 120 -4.91 -23.84 5.83
CA TYR A 120 -5.23 -22.64 5.06
C TYR A 120 -4.01 -21.75 4.86
N ALA A 121 -3.18 -21.56 5.89
CA ALA A 121 -1.96 -20.79 5.79
C ALA A 121 -0.96 -21.43 4.81
N GLN A 122 -0.81 -22.76 4.85
CA GLN A 122 0.03 -23.48 3.89
C GLN A 122 -0.46 -23.29 2.45
N GLN A 123 -1.77 -23.47 2.20
CA GLN A 123 -2.33 -23.24 0.86
C GLN A 123 -2.16 -21.78 0.40
N ALA A 124 -2.31 -20.81 1.31
CA ALA A 124 -2.07 -19.42 0.99
C ALA A 124 -0.61 -19.16 0.57
N VAL A 125 0.37 -19.80 1.21
CA VAL A 125 1.79 -19.73 0.79
C VAL A 125 1.98 -20.35 -0.58
N GLU A 126 1.51 -21.58 -0.79
CA GLU A 126 1.65 -22.30 -2.07
C GLU A 126 1.10 -21.49 -3.25
N LEU A 127 -0.05 -20.84 -3.05
CA LEU A 127 -0.69 -20.00 -4.06
C LEU A 127 -0.04 -18.63 -4.22
N SER A 128 0.62 -18.11 -3.17
CA SER A 128 1.24 -16.78 -3.15
C SER A 128 2.72 -16.80 -3.54
N TYR A 129 3.35 -17.98 -3.51
CA TYR A 129 4.70 -18.13 -4.02
C TYR A 129 4.69 -18.09 -5.54
N ASN A 130 5.43 -17.15 -6.13
CA ASN A 130 5.54 -17.02 -7.57
C ASN A 130 6.97 -16.66 -7.98
N PRO A 131 7.59 -17.35 -8.97
CA PRO A 131 8.90 -16.97 -9.48
C PRO A 131 8.95 -15.55 -10.06
N ARG A 132 7.80 -14.98 -10.42
CA ARG A 132 7.69 -13.59 -10.89
C ARG A 132 7.56 -12.56 -9.77
N ALA A 133 7.46 -12.96 -8.51
CA ALA A 133 7.48 -12.05 -7.37
C ALA A 133 8.88 -12.00 -6.76
N ASP A 134 9.40 -10.80 -6.52
CA ASP A 134 10.69 -10.61 -5.83
C ASP A 134 10.51 -10.62 -4.30
N VAL A 135 9.36 -10.11 -3.85
CA VAL A 135 8.95 -10.05 -2.45
C VAL A 135 7.53 -10.57 -2.32
N VAL A 136 7.32 -11.46 -1.36
CA VAL A 136 5.99 -11.89 -0.94
C VAL A 136 5.73 -11.33 0.45
N CYS A 137 4.69 -10.51 0.60
CA CYS A 137 4.30 -10.02 1.91
C CYS A 137 3.63 -11.14 2.71
N ALA A 138 3.78 -11.12 4.04
CA ALA A 138 2.89 -11.87 4.92
C ALA A 138 1.43 -11.44 4.66
N PRO A 139 0.43 -12.30 4.91
CA PRO A 139 -0.95 -12.00 4.53
C PRO A 139 -1.49 -10.75 5.25
N VAL A 140 -2.30 -9.99 4.54
CA VAL A 140 -3.13 -8.91 5.08
C VAL A 140 -4.59 -9.35 5.08
N PHE A 141 -5.38 -8.82 6.01
CA PHE A 141 -6.68 -9.41 6.36
C PHE A 141 -7.87 -8.51 6.00
N HIS A 142 -8.95 -9.08 5.48
CA HIS A 142 -10.18 -8.35 5.17
C HIS A 142 -11.41 -9.06 5.76
N GLY A 143 -12.00 -8.48 6.80
CA GLY A 143 -13.17 -9.06 7.49
C GLY A 143 -12.87 -10.32 8.30
N VAL A 144 -11.59 -10.63 8.53
CA VAL A 144 -11.14 -11.78 9.32
C VAL A 144 -11.01 -11.37 10.80
N PRO A 145 -11.43 -12.21 11.76
CA PRO A 145 -11.23 -11.95 13.18
C PRO A 145 -9.76 -11.77 13.56
N GLU A 146 -9.46 -10.76 14.39
CA GLU A 146 -8.08 -10.40 14.76
C GLU A 146 -7.34 -11.52 15.51
N HIS A 147 -8.06 -12.32 16.30
CA HIS A 147 -7.45 -13.38 17.10
C HIS A 147 -6.74 -14.44 16.23
N LEU A 148 -7.12 -14.57 14.96
CA LEU A 148 -6.49 -15.48 14.00
C LEU A 148 -5.21 -14.93 13.35
N PHE A 149 -4.94 -13.63 13.45
CA PHE A 149 -3.89 -13.00 12.63
C PHE A 149 -2.50 -13.55 12.94
N SER A 150 -2.17 -13.70 14.22
CA SER A 150 -0.85 -14.20 14.65
C SER A 150 -0.67 -15.67 14.27
N ASP A 151 -1.70 -16.49 14.42
CA ASP A 151 -1.65 -17.93 14.11
C ASP A 151 -1.50 -18.15 12.60
N VAL A 152 -2.32 -17.46 11.80
CA VAL A 152 -2.25 -17.53 10.33
C VAL A 152 -0.88 -17.07 9.84
N VAL A 153 -0.36 -15.94 10.34
CA VAL A 153 0.96 -15.45 9.94
C VAL A 153 2.07 -16.39 10.41
N GLY A 154 1.98 -16.92 11.63
CA GLY A 154 2.97 -17.85 12.18
C GLY A 154 3.11 -19.11 11.33
N GLU A 155 1.98 -19.73 10.96
CA GLU A 155 1.95 -20.90 10.07
C GLU A 155 2.30 -20.55 8.62
N PHE A 156 1.92 -19.36 8.14
CA PHE A 156 2.32 -18.88 6.82
C PHE A 156 3.84 -18.76 6.73
N LEU A 157 4.48 -18.09 7.68
CA LEU A 157 5.94 -17.95 7.70
C LEU A 157 6.64 -19.31 7.84
N LYS A 158 6.06 -20.25 8.59
CA LYS A 158 6.59 -21.61 8.76
C LYS A 158 6.59 -22.38 7.45
N ALA A 159 5.48 -22.37 6.74
CA ALA A 159 5.36 -23.00 5.44
C ALA A 159 6.26 -22.29 4.40
N ALA A 160 6.31 -20.96 4.44
CA ALA A 160 7.08 -20.14 3.51
C ALA A 160 8.61 -20.34 3.62
N ASP A 161 9.12 -20.79 4.77
CA ASP A 161 10.55 -21.08 4.94
C ASP A 161 11.05 -22.19 3.99
N SER A 162 10.16 -23.04 3.50
CA SER A 162 10.47 -24.07 2.49
C SER A 162 10.57 -23.52 1.07
N PHE A 163 10.13 -22.29 0.81
CA PHE A 163 10.08 -21.68 -0.52
C PHE A 163 11.21 -20.67 -0.72
N ASN A 164 11.68 -20.49 -1.96
CA ASN A 164 12.80 -19.59 -2.26
C ASN A 164 12.33 -18.17 -2.59
N ALA A 165 11.59 -17.53 -1.68
CA ALA A 165 11.13 -16.14 -1.80
C ALA A 165 11.54 -15.33 -0.58
N TYR A 166 11.81 -14.04 -0.80
CA TYR A 166 11.96 -13.08 0.29
C TYR A 166 10.59 -12.68 0.83
N LEU A 167 10.47 -12.69 2.15
CA LEU A 167 9.21 -12.47 2.86
C LEU A 167 9.24 -11.11 3.55
N ALA A 168 8.33 -10.22 3.19
CA ALA A 168 8.14 -8.97 3.91
C ALA A 168 7.12 -9.15 5.04
N PRO A 169 7.45 -8.82 6.30
CA PRO A 169 6.47 -8.73 7.38
C PRO A 169 5.32 -7.78 7.00
N SER A 170 4.10 -8.17 7.37
CA SER A 170 2.90 -7.34 7.18
C SER A 170 2.33 -6.88 8.51
N ILE A 171 2.03 -5.61 8.65
CA ILE A 171 1.36 -5.02 9.80
C ILE A 171 -0.07 -4.65 9.38
N PRO A 172 -1.08 -5.49 9.69
CA PRO A 172 -2.48 -5.19 9.41
C PRO A 172 -3.03 -4.14 10.37
N TYR A 173 -4.13 -3.48 10.02
CA TYR A 173 -4.86 -2.65 10.97
C TYR A 173 -5.60 -3.51 12.00
N ALA A 174 -5.09 -3.54 13.24
CA ALA A 174 -5.63 -4.35 14.35
C ALA A 174 -5.46 -3.64 15.71
N SER A 175 -6.01 -4.24 16.77
CA SER A 175 -5.78 -3.82 18.15
C SER A 175 -4.31 -3.97 18.58
N ARG A 176 -3.90 -3.18 19.58
CA ARG A 176 -2.51 -3.13 20.06
C ARG A 176 -1.99 -4.50 20.50
N SER A 177 -2.80 -5.28 21.21
CA SER A 177 -2.44 -6.63 21.68
C SER A 177 -2.16 -7.58 20.51
N THR A 178 -3.03 -7.58 19.49
CA THR A 178 -2.85 -8.38 18.27
C THR A 178 -1.56 -7.98 17.55
N LEU A 179 -1.29 -6.67 17.42
CA LEU A 179 -0.06 -6.19 16.78
C LEU A 179 1.18 -6.60 17.56
N ASP A 180 1.19 -6.45 18.89
CA ASP A 180 2.34 -6.81 19.71
C ASP A 180 2.61 -8.33 19.69
N SER A 181 1.55 -9.16 19.62
CA SER A 181 1.69 -10.60 19.36
C SER A 181 2.32 -10.89 18.00
N LEU A 182 1.83 -10.22 16.96
CA LEU A 182 2.32 -10.40 15.60
C LEU A 182 3.79 -9.96 15.44
N ILE A 183 4.19 -8.84 16.06
CA ILE A 183 5.59 -8.39 16.06
C ILE A 183 6.50 -9.40 16.77
N LYS A 184 6.05 -10.08 17.83
CA LYS A 184 6.83 -11.16 18.47
C LYS A 184 7.08 -12.30 17.48
N VAL A 185 6.04 -12.73 16.75
CA VAL A 185 6.18 -13.76 15.70
C VAL A 185 7.25 -13.34 14.68
N TYR A 186 7.20 -12.11 14.15
CA TYR A 186 8.22 -11.65 13.20
C TYR A 186 9.63 -11.61 13.78
N ARG A 187 9.80 -11.17 15.03
CA ARG A 187 11.11 -11.14 15.69
C ARG A 187 11.74 -12.52 15.84
N ASP A 188 10.93 -13.53 16.15
CA ASP A 188 11.41 -14.90 16.23
C ASP A 188 11.89 -15.39 14.86
N TYR A 189 11.18 -15.02 13.79
CA TYR A 189 11.59 -15.36 12.42
C TYR A 189 12.82 -14.59 11.93
N PHE A 190 12.98 -13.31 12.26
CA PHE A 190 14.17 -12.53 11.89
C PHE A 190 15.47 -13.14 12.40
N ARG A 191 15.43 -13.86 13.53
CA ARG A 191 16.59 -14.51 14.15
C ARG A 191 16.94 -15.86 13.52
N ARG A 192 15.98 -16.55 12.89
CA ARG A 192 16.15 -17.94 12.42
C ARG A 192 16.10 -18.12 10.91
N SER A 193 15.55 -17.15 10.16
CA SER A 193 15.39 -17.26 8.71
C SER A 193 15.92 -16.01 8.02
N SER A 194 16.89 -16.20 7.13
CA SER A 194 17.44 -15.13 6.28
C SER A 194 16.50 -14.71 5.14
N LYS A 195 15.35 -15.38 5.00
CA LYS A 195 14.34 -15.08 3.97
C LYS A 195 13.39 -13.97 4.40
N VAL A 196 13.20 -13.79 5.71
CA VAL A 196 12.31 -12.74 6.23
C VAL A 196 13.07 -11.41 6.27
N LEU A 197 12.62 -10.47 5.44
CA LEU A 197 13.23 -9.16 5.24
C LEU A 197 13.10 -8.31 6.50
N GLN A 198 14.22 -7.81 7.00
CA GLN A 198 14.28 -6.90 8.14
C GLN A 198 14.18 -5.43 7.71
N ASN A 199 14.46 -5.15 6.43
CA ASN A 199 14.53 -3.81 5.85
C ASN A 199 13.36 -3.49 4.89
N PHE A 200 12.31 -4.31 4.84
CA PHE A 200 11.10 -4.04 4.05
C PHE A 200 9.87 -4.52 4.79
N ILE A 201 8.90 -3.63 5.08
CA ILE A 201 7.63 -3.99 5.71
C ILE A 201 6.44 -3.55 4.87
N CYS A 202 5.40 -4.39 4.85
CA CYS A 202 4.10 -4.06 4.31
C CYS A 202 3.17 -3.59 5.44
N VAL A 203 2.46 -2.48 5.23
CA VAL A 203 1.55 -1.89 6.21
C VAL A 203 0.19 -1.77 5.56
N ASP A 204 -0.79 -2.51 6.06
CA ASP A 204 -2.14 -2.49 5.52
C ASP A 204 -2.99 -1.43 6.24
N TYR A 205 -3.22 -0.31 5.55
CA TYR A 205 -4.03 0.79 6.06
C TYR A 205 -5.54 0.53 6.00
N ASN A 206 -5.94 -0.63 5.49
CA ASN A 206 -7.32 -1.12 5.50
C ASN A 206 -8.30 -0.08 4.96
N ASN A 207 -8.18 0.27 3.67
CA ASN A 207 -8.95 1.33 3.00
C ASN A 207 -8.74 2.73 3.64
N SER A 208 -7.53 3.07 4.10
CA SER A 208 -7.26 4.36 4.76
C SER A 208 -5.86 4.90 4.44
N ASN A 209 -5.32 5.80 5.25
CA ASN A 209 -3.99 6.39 5.03
C ASN A 209 -3.32 6.70 6.38
N ALA A 210 -2.02 7.00 6.34
CA ALA A 210 -1.19 7.25 7.52
C ALA A 210 -1.72 8.43 8.36
N VAL A 211 -2.19 9.49 7.70
CA VAL A 211 -2.75 10.68 8.36
C VAL A 211 -4.03 10.34 9.12
N SER A 212 -4.98 9.67 8.46
CA SER A 212 -6.28 9.33 9.05
C SER A 212 -6.17 8.22 10.11
N LYS A 213 -5.11 7.41 10.05
CA LYS A 213 -4.80 6.33 10.99
C LYS A 213 -3.65 6.70 11.94
N TYR A 214 -3.62 7.94 12.41
CA TYR A 214 -2.59 8.48 13.30
C TYR A 214 -2.07 7.50 14.36
N SER A 215 -2.93 6.94 15.22
CA SER A 215 -2.48 6.07 16.32
C SER A 215 -1.85 4.77 15.83
N PHE A 216 -2.38 4.20 14.74
CA PHE A 216 -1.83 3.01 14.09
C PHE A 216 -0.53 3.33 13.37
N HIS A 217 -0.45 4.44 12.65
CA HIS A 217 0.79 4.85 11.99
C HIS A 217 1.90 5.18 13.00
N ASN A 218 1.54 5.75 14.15
CA ASN A 218 2.47 5.93 15.27
C ASN A 218 3.02 4.59 15.82
N TYR A 219 2.21 3.53 15.84
CA TYR A 219 2.69 2.17 16.14
C TYR A 219 3.72 1.73 15.10
N VAL A 220 3.38 1.85 13.82
CA VAL A 220 4.25 1.47 12.70
C VAL A 220 5.59 2.20 12.80
N LEU A 221 5.60 3.51 12.99
CA LEU A 221 6.84 4.30 13.14
C LEU A 221 7.68 3.86 14.36
N THR A 222 7.05 3.41 15.45
CA THR A 222 7.77 2.85 16.60
C THR A 222 8.48 1.56 16.23
N VAL A 223 7.80 0.66 15.50
CA VAL A 223 8.38 -0.61 15.02
C VAL A 223 9.49 -0.35 14.02
N VAL A 224 9.25 0.49 13.00
CA VAL A 224 10.25 0.87 11.98
C VAL A 224 11.51 1.38 12.66
N ARG A 225 11.37 2.34 13.59
CA ARG A 225 12.51 2.89 14.33
C ARG A 225 13.27 1.81 15.11
N GLN A 226 12.56 0.87 15.72
CA GLN A 226 13.21 -0.19 16.46
C GLN A 226 14.00 -1.12 15.51
N LEU A 227 13.42 -1.53 14.39
CA LEU A 227 14.09 -2.38 13.41
C LEU A 227 15.32 -1.67 12.80
N GLU A 228 15.20 -0.41 12.38
CA GLU A 228 16.34 0.35 11.84
C GLU A 228 17.48 0.51 12.86
N ARG A 229 17.17 0.56 14.17
CA ARG A 229 18.18 0.59 15.24
C ARG A 229 18.82 -0.77 15.48
N ASP A 230 17.99 -1.81 15.57
CA ASP A 230 18.42 -3.16 15.91
C ASP A 230 19.29 -3.76 14.80
N TYR A 231 19.00 -3.46 13.52
CA TYR A 231 19.70 -4.02 12.36
C TYR A 231 20.62 -3.03 11.65
N GLY A 232 20.55 -1.75 11.98
CA GLY A 232 21.46 -0.74 11.44
C GLY A 232 21.27 -0.39 9.96
N GLU A 233 20.19 -0.85 9.33
CA GLU A 233 19.85 -0.59 7.93
C GLU A 233 18.59 0.28 7.79
N PRO A 234 18.47 1.11 6.74
CA PRO A 234 17.22 1.80 6.44
C PRO A 234 16.13 0.81 6.05
N LEU A 235 14.91 1.05 6.54
CA LEU A 235 13.77 0.18 6.29
C LEU A 235 12.77 0.85 5.34
N VAL A 236 12.29 0.14 4.31
CA VAL A 236 11.22 0.61 3.42
C VAL A 236 9.84 0.28 3.99
N VAL A 237 8.96 1.29 4.04
CA VAL A 237 7.55 1.12 4.39
C VAL A 237 6.69 1.12 3.13
N PHE A 238 6.13 -0.05 2.81
CA PHE A 238 5.17 -0.26 1.74
C PHE A 238 3.73 -0.19 2.29
N GLY A 239 2.92 0.77 1.84
CA GLY A 239 1.53 0.89 2.25
C GLY A 239 0.58 0.11 1.37
N ALA A 240 0.10 -1.04 1.83
CA ALA A 240 -0.99 -1.75 1.16
C ALA A 240 -2.36 -1.14 1.52
N ASN A 241 -3.29 -1.22 0.58
CA ASN A 241 -4.67 -0.77 0.75
C ASN A 241 -4.81 0.70 1.18
N VAL A 242 -3.95 1.56 0.63
CA VAL A 242 -4.01 3.01 0.89
C VAL A 242 -5.13 3.64 0.07
N ASN A 243 -5.88 4.53 0.71
CA ASN A 243 -6.98 5.25 0.09
C ASN A 243 -7.05 6.69 0.61
N TYR A 244 -7.43 7.63 -0.25
CA TYR A 244 -7.56 9.05 0.09
C TYR A 244 -8.64 9.31 1.14
N SER A 245 -9.75 8.56 1.10
CA SER A 245 -10.82 8.67 2.09
C SER A 245 -11.65 7.40 2.21
N ARG A 246 -12.07 7.08 3.44
CA ARG A 246 -13.05 6.02 3.73
C ARG A 246 -14.49 6.41 3.36
N VAL A 247 -14.79 7.70 3.32
CA VAL A 247 -16.17 8.23 3.16
C VAL A 247 -16.27 9.15 1.95
N GLY A 248 -15.48 8.87 0.91
CA GLY A 248 -15.30 9.77 -0.23
C GLY A 248 -16.56 10.05 -1.06
N LEU A 249 -17.62 9.26 -0.90
CA LEU A 249 -18.87 9.39 -1.66
C LEU A 249 -19.76 10.56 -1.18
N LYS A 250 -19.56 11.07 0.04
CA LYS A 250 -20.42 12.13 0.61
C LYS A 250 -20.07 13.53 0.09
N TYR A 251 -18.80 13.80 -0.14
CA TYR A 251 -18.29 15.15 -0.41
C TYR A 251 -17.99 15.37 -1.90
N ARG A 252 -18.07 16.62 -2.36
CA ARG A 252 -17.70 17.00 -3.74
C ARG A 252 -16.19 17.14 -3.91
N GLU A 253 -15.53 17.76 -2.94
CA GLU A 253 -14.08 17.94 -2.86
C GLU A 253 -13.58 17.37 -1.52
N LEU A 254 -12.42 16.72 -1.54
CA LEU A 254 -11.80 16.08 -0.38
C LEU A 254 -10.30 16.33 -0.34
N PRO A 255 -9.69 16.53 0.84
CA PRO A 255 -8.23 16.58 0.96
C PRO A 255 -7.60 15.21 0.60
N ALA A 256 -6.49 15.24 -0.14
CA ALA A 256 -5.68 14.10 -0.52
C ALA A 256 -4.74 13.66 0.62
N ARG A 257 -5.34 13.19 1.73
CA ARG A 257 -4.61 12.73 2.93
C ARG A 257 -3.68 11.55 2.67
N ASP A 258 -3.94 10.77 1.64
CA ASP A 258 -3.07 9.71 1.14
C ASP A 258 -1.72 10.28 0.66
N LEU A 259 -1.71 11.34 -0.16
CA LEU A 259 -0.46 11.99 -0.60
C LEU A 259 0.36 12.55 0.56
N ALA A 260 -0.31 13.10 1.58
CA ALA A 260 0.36 13.54 2.80
C ALA A 260 1.05 12.40 3.58
N SER A 261 0.74 11.13 3.28
CA SER A 261 1.41 9.97 3.90
C SER A 261 2.88 9.86 3.50
N TYR A 262 3.29 10.37 2.34
CA TYR A 262 4.71 10.41 1.94
C TYR A 262 5.57 11.24 2.91
N PHE A 263 4.98 12.25 3.56
CA PHE A 263 5.63 13.09 4.56
C PHE A 263 5.76 12.40 5.92
N LEU A 264 5.22 11.18 6.06
CA LEU A 264 5.17 10.39 7.28
C LEU A 264 5.95 9.06 7.16
N ARG A 265 7.01 9.02 6.34
CA ARG A 265 7.78 7.79 6.02
C ARG A 265 6.95 6.66 5.40
N LEU A 266 5.87 6.98 4.69
CA LEU A 266 5.31 6.01 3.75
C LEU A 266 6.14 6.08 2.48
N ASP A 267 7.09 5.16 2.30
CA ASP A 267 8.05 5.25 1.19
C ASP A 267 7.44 4.79 -0.14
N ILE A 268 6.53 3.81 -0.09
CA ILE A 268 5.81 3.32 -1.26
C ILE A 268 4.33 3.31 -0.93
N MET A 269 3.52 4.01 -1.72
CA MET A 269 2.07 3.95 -1.60
C MET A 269 1.50 2.90 -2.55
N GLY A 270 0.79 1.91 -2.01
CA GLY A 270 0.15 0.85 -2.76
C GLY A 270 -1.36 1.09 -2.98
N PRO A 271 -1.94 0.46 -4.00
CA PRO A 271 -3.34 0.57 -4.37
C PRO A 271 -4.28 0.00 -3.33
N ASN A 272 -5.53 0.49 -3.37
CA ASN A 272 -6.61 -0.11 -2.62
C ASN A 272 -7.21 -1.32 -3.33
N HIS A 273 -7.13 -2.48 -2.68
CA HIS A 273 -7.69 -3.74 -3.17
C HIS A 273 -8.84 -4.29 -2.33
N LYS A 274 -9.09 -3.72 -1.16
CA LYS A 274 -10.20 -4.13 -0.29
C LYS A 274 -11.49 -3.47 -0.73
N ALA A 275 -12.58 -4.23 -0.63
CA ALA A 275 -13.90 -3.65 -0.76
C ALA A 275 -14.18 -2.72 0.44
N VAL A 276 -14.92 -1.65 0.20
CA VAL A 276 -15.45 -0.85 1.29
C VAL A 276 -16.71 -1.55 1.78
N LEU A 277 -16.67 -2.10 3.00
CA LEU A 277 -17.88 -2.59 3.67
C LEU A 277 -18.68 -1.36 4.12
N LEU A 278 -19.64 -0.96 3.29
CA LEU A 278 -20.54 0.15 3.61
C LEU A 278 -21.77 -0.40 4.36
N PRO A 279 -22.23 0.26 5.44
CA PRO A 279 -23.53 -0.03 6.03
C PRO A 279 -24.66 0.10 4.99
N PRO A 280 -25.74 -0.69 5.07
CA PRO A 280 -26.85 -0.64 4.10
C PRO A 280 -27.39 0.78 3.85
N SER A 281 -27.55 1.59 4.90
CA SER A 281 -27.99 2.99 4.80
C SER A 281 -27.05 3.91 4.00
N VAL A 282 -25.76 3.58 3.93
CA VAL A 282 -24.77 4.30 3.11
C VAL A 282 -24.74 3.75 1.68
N VAL A 283 -25.11 2.48 1.49
CA VAL A 283 -25.28 1.87 0.16
C VAL A 283 -26.50 2.45 -0.53
N GLU A 284 -27.60 2.70 0.17
CA GLU A 284 -28.83 3.30 -0.38
C GLU A 284 -28.58 4.73 -0.92
N VAL A 285 -27.98 5.60 -0.11
CA VAL A 285 -27.48 6.93 -0.54
C VAL A 285 -26.38 6.80 -1.60
N ALA A 286 -25.61 5.70 -1.52
CA ALA A 286 -24.71 5.16 -2.53
C ALA A 286 -25.33 5.16 -3.92
N THR A 287 -26.38 4.35 -4.05
CA THR A 287 -27.11 4.01 -5.27
C THR A 287 -27.84 5.19 -5.92
N GLU A 288 -28.27 6.18 -5.13
CA GLU A 288 -28.99 7.36 -5.64
C GLU A 288 -28.10 8.42 -6.31
N LYS A 289 -26.77 8.37 -6.11
CA LYS A 289 -25.87 9.38 -6.68
C LYS A 289 -25.46 9.05 -8.12
N ASP A 290 -25.53 10.06 -8.99
CA ASP A 290 -24.94 10.11 -10.34
C ASP A 290 -23.45 9.67 -10.34
N GLU A 291 -23.06 8.84 -11.31
CA GLU A 291 -21.70 8.30 -11.48
C GLU A 291 -20.64 9.42 -11.48
N LEU A 292 -20.96 10.56 -12.11
CA LEU A 292 -20.06 11.73 -12.18
C LEU A 292 -19.79 12.37 -10.81
N THR A 293 -20.68 12.16 -9.84
CA THR A 293 -20.49 12.67 -8.47
C THR A 293 -19.73 11.67 -7.58
N ARG A 294 -19.80 10.37 -7.91
CA ARG A 294 -19.11 9.30 -7.18
C ARG A 294 -17.61 9.31 -7.47
N HIS A 295 -17.24 9.49 -8.73
CA HIS A 295 -15.85 9.48 -9.17
C HIS A 295 -15.18 10.83 -8.96
N LYS A 296 -13.91 10.79 -8.52
CA LYS A 296 -13.11 11.97 -8.22
C LYS A 296 -11.74 11.87 -8.87
N LEU A 297 -11.27 12.97 -9.44
CA LEU A 297 -9.90 13.08 -9.92
C LEU A 297 -9.05 13.88 -8.94
N LEU A 298 -7.77 13.53 -8.88
CA LEU A 298 -6.77 14.24 -8.12
C LEU A 298 -6.40 15.56 -8.80
N HIS A 299 -6.68 16.68 -8.13
CA HIS A 299 -6.06 17.97 -8.39
C HIS A 299 -4.74 18.05 -7.64
N ARG A 300 -3.65 17.66 -8.32
CA ARG A 300 -2.32 17.50 -7.74
C ARG A 300 -1.75 18.79 -7.15
N GLU A 301 -2.04 19.94 -7.74
CA GLU A 301 -1.49 21.22 -7.25
C GLU A 301 -2.10 21.64 -5.92
N ASP A 302 -3.39 21.35 -5.73
CA ASP A 302 -4.16 21.70 -4.53
C ASP A 302 -4.17 20.62 -3.45
N TYR A 303 -3.73 19.39 -3.79
CA TYR A 303 -3.87 18.20 -2.95
C TYR A 303 -5.34 17.87 -2.64
N THR A 304 -6.23 17.98 -3.62
CA THR A 304 -7.66 17.65 -3.43
C THR A 304 -8.17 16.65 -4.45
N TYR A 305 -9.12 15.82 -4.05
CA TYR A 305 -9.89 14.96 -4.93
C TYR A 305 -11.25 15.61 -5.21
N VAL A 306 -11.47 16.01 -6.46
CA VAL A 306 -12.64 16.78 -6.89
C VAL A 306 -13.54 15.91 -7.76
N SER A 307 -14.86 16.01 -7.58
CA SER A 307 -15.83 15.25 -8.36
C SER A 307 -15.68 15.48 -9.86
N LEU A 308 -15.88 14.44 -10.68
CA LEU A 308 -15.85 14.59 -12.14
C LEU A 308 -16.84 15.66 -12.60
N ARG A 309 -18.04 15.71 -12.00
CA ARG A 309 -19.05 16.71 -12.31
C ARG A 309 -18.53 18.15 -12.21
N ASP A 310 -17.69 18.43 -11.23
CA ASP A 310 -17.17 19.80 -11.02
C ASP A 310 -15.96 20.07 -11.92
N ILE A 311 -15.07 19.09 -12.12
CA ILE A 311 -13.93 19.20 -13.03
C ILE A 311 -14.38 19.41 -14.47
N LEU A 312 -15.41 18.68 -14.90
CA LEU A 312 -15.96 18.79 -16.24
C LEU A 312 -16.58 20.17 -16.51
N LYS A 313 -16.79 21.03 -15.51
CA LYS A 313 -17.24 22.41 -15.72
C LYS A 313 -16.11 23.41 -15.92
N LEU A 314 -14.86 23.01 -15.67
CA LEU A 314 -13.70 23.88 -15.88
C LEU A 314 -13.43 24.03 -17.39
N PRO A 315 -13.10 25.23 -17.88
CA PRO A 315 -12.93 25.50 -19.31
C PRO A 315 -11.56 25.08 -19.89
N GLU A 316 -10.80 24.19 -19.23
CA GLU A 316 -9.40 23.92 -19.61
C GLU A 316 -9.23 22.84 -20.71
N PRO A 317 -8.21 22.97 -21.58
CA PRO A 317 -7.91 21.97 -22.63
C PRO A 317 -7.67 20.55 -22.08
N SER A 318 -7.08 20.43 -20.89
CA SER A 318 -6.85 19.16 -20.18
C SER A 318 -8.15 18.40 -19.87
N THR A 319 -9.27 19.13 -19.72
CA THR A 319 -10.60 18.56 -19.48
C THR A 319 -11.25 18.02 -20.74
N ALA A 320 -10.86 18.51 -21.93
CA ALA A 320 -11.40 18.04 -23.22
C ALA A 320 -10.97 16.59 -23.50
N SER A 321 -9.69 16.27 -23.31
CA SER A 321 -9.20 14.89 -23.43
C SER A 321 -9.79 13.95 -22.37
N LEU A 322 -10.07 14.47 -21.17
CA LEU A 322 -10.78 13.73 -20.12
C LEU A 322 -12.25 13.48 -20.50
N ARG A 323 -12.95 14.48 -21.07
CA ARG A 323 -14.31 14.32 -21.60
C ARG A 323 -14.33 13.26 -22.69
N GLU A 324 -13.39 13.32 -23.63
CA GLU A 324 -13.25 12.35 -24.71
C GLU A 324 -12.95 10.94 -24.19
N LEU A 325 -12.05 10.79 -23.20
CA LEU A 325 -11.75 9.51 -22.57
C LEU A 325 -12.93 8.93 -21.77
N LEU A 326 -13.79 9.80 -21.22
CA LEU A 326 -14.99 9.40 -20.50
C LEU A 326 -16.16 9.06 -21.44
N THR A 327 -16.26 9.71 -22.61
CA THR A 327 -17.29 9.41 -23.62
C THR A 327 -16.92 8.21 -24.51
N THR A 328 -15.64 7.99 -24.79
CA THR A 328 -15.16 6.84 -25.58
C THR A 328 -14.92 5.59 -24.72
N GLY A 329 -14.71 5.75 -23.41
CA GLY A 329 -14.42 4.66 -22.49
C GLY A 329 -15.67 3.90 -22.05
N ARG A 330 -15.72 2.58 -22.32
CA ARG A 330 -16.80 1.68 -21.88
C ARG A 330 -16.95 1.53 -20.34
N ARG A 331 -16.07 2.15 -19.53
CA ARG A 331 -16.05 2.03 -18.04
C ARG A 331 -15.44 3.27 -17.33
N PRO A 332 -16.24 4.30 -17.00
CA PRO A 332 -15.77 5.50 -16.28
C PRO A 332 -14.94 5.23 -14.99
N PRO A 333 -15.25 4.22 -14.14
CA PRO A 333 -14.49 3.97 -12.91
C PRO A 333 -13.01 3.59 -13.15
N GLU A 334 -12.75 2.79 -14.19
CA GLU A 334 -11.40 2.32 -14.50
C GLU A 334 -10.54 3.44 -15.05
N THR A 335 -11.08 4.26 -15.96
CA THR A 335 -10.40 5.43 -16.53
C THR A 335 -9.99 6.42 -15.45
N VAL A 336 -10.91 6.80 -14.56
CA VAL A 336 -10.63 7.71 -13.43
C VAL A 336 -9.49 7.19 -12.56
N LYS A 337 -9.51 5.89 -12.26
CA LYS A 337 -8.47 5.27 -11.46
C LYS A 337 -7.10 5.37 -12.14
N LYS A 338 -7.01 5.08 -13.44
CA LYS A 338 -5.75 5.18 -14.20
C LYS A 338 -5.22 6.61 -14.27
N VAL A 339 -6.10 7.60 -14.48
CA VAL A 339 -5.71 9.02 -14.48
C VAL A 339 -5.16 9.43 -13.11
N ASN A 340 -5.82 9.05 -12.03
CA ASN A 340 -5.33 9.33 -10.67
C ASN A 340 -3.97 8.66 -10.41
N ILE A 341 -3.79 7.41 -10.83
CA ILE A 341 -2.50 6.71 -10.68
C ILE A 341 -1.39 7.52 -11.39
N ARG A 342 -1.63 7.98 -12.62
CA ARG A 342 -0.65 8.80 -13.36
C ARG A 342 -0.34 10.11 -12.64
N ALA A 343 -1.36 10.79 -12.09
CA ALA A 343 -1.17 12.02 -11.33
C ALA A 343 -0.37 11.78 -10.03
N ILE A 344 -0.62 10.67 -9.34
CA ILE A 344 0.11 10.27 -8.13
C ILE A 344 1.57 9.93 -8.45
N LEU A 345 1.83 9.18 -9.53
CA LEU A 345 3.21 8.87 -9.98
C LEU A 345 3.99 10.14 -10.29
N ALA A 346 3.36 11.08 -11.00
CA ALA A 346 3.97 12.37 -11.31
C ALA A 346 4.25 13.20 -10.05
N GLU A 347 3.34 13.18 -9.07
CA GLU A 347 3.56 13.83 -7.77
C GLU A 347 4.70 13.17 -6.98
N ALA A 348 4.75 11.84 -6.91
CA ALA A 348 5.80 11.14 -6.21
C ALA A 348 7.19 11.43 -6.81
N SER A 349 7.27 11.51 -8.15
CA SER A 349 8.50 11.94 -8.85
C SER A 349 8.91 13.35 -8.43
N TYR A 350 7.95 14.29 -8.43
CA TYR A 350 8.20 15.68 -8.05
C TYR A 350 8.64 15.80 -6.59
N LEU A 351 7.96 15.11 -5.67
CA LEU A 351 8.33 15.06 -4.26
C LEU A 351 9.76 14.57 -4.08
N ARG A 352 10.10 13.43 -4.70
CA ARG A 352 11.44 12.84 -4.65
C ARG A 352 12.52 13.78 -5.19
N GLU A 353 12.29 14.42 -6.32
CA GLU A 353 13.33 15.16 -7.06
C GLU A 353 13.49 16.60 -6.59
N LYS A 354 12.42 17.23 -6.12
CA LYS A 354 12.37 18.67 -5.84
C LYS A 354 12.08 19.01 -4.39
N VAL A 355 11.26 18.22 -3.70
CA VAL A 355 10.79 18.56 -2.34
C VAL A 355 11.60 17.87 -1.25
N PHE A 356 11.96 16.60 -1.44
CA PHE A 356 12.60 15.76 -0.43
C PHE A 356 14.14 15.73 -0.53
N ARG A 357 14.71 16.46 -1.49
CA ARG A 357 16.18 16.60 -1.65
C ARG A 357 16.68 17.90 -1.06
N ARG A 358 17.59 17.82 -0.08
CA ARG A 358 18.15 18.99 0.63
C ARG A 358 18.88 19.94 -0.32
N GLU A 359 19.67 19.39 -1.24
CA GLU A 359 20.46 20.15 -2.23
C GLU A 359 19.61 21.03 -3.15
N ARG A 360 18.29 20.79 -3.23
CA ARG A 360 17.34 21.57 -4.02
C ARG A 360 16.62 22.65 -3.22
N GLY A 361 16.96 22.83 -1.94
CA GLY A 361 16.32 23.80 -1.04
C GLY A 361 14.89 23.42 -0.65
N GLY A 362 14.50 22.15 -0.83
CA GLY A 362 13.15 21.67 -0.54
C GLY A 362 12.83 21.73 0.96
N ASN A 363 11.63 22.23 1.29
CA ASN A 363 11.08 22.17 2.65
C ASN A 363 9.75 21.42 2.59
N PRO A 364 9.72 20.12 2.97
CA PRO A 364 8.52 19.29 2.85
C PRO A 364 7.31 19.86 3.58
N LEU A 365 7.49 20.40 4.79
CA LEU A 365 6.39 20.96 5.57
C LEU A 365 5.83 22.22 4.91
N LYS A 366 6.68 23.16 4.48
CA LYS A 366 6.22 24.36 3.77
C LYS A 366 5.50 24.01 2.47
N TYR A 367 6.00 23.01 1.73
CA TYR A 367 5.35 22.53 0.52
C TYR A 367 3.95 21.97 0.81
N LEU A 368 3.79 21.18 1.87
CA LEU A 368 2.47 20.68 2.26
C LEU A 368 1.55 21.82 2.73
N GLU A 369 2.06 22.76 3.52
CA GLU A 369 1.31 23.93 4.01
C GLU A 369 0.84 24.87 2.88
N SER A 370 1.57 24.95 1.78
CA SER A 370 1.20 25.79 0.63
C SER A 370 -0.01 25.26 -0.14
N LYS A 371 -0.42 24.00 0.09
CA LYS A 371 -1.54 23.37 -0.62
C LYS A 371 -2.89 23.86 -0.12
N LYS A 372 -3.84 24.05 -1.03
CA LYS A 372 -5.25 24.38 -0.70
C LYS A 372 -5.84 23.39 0.29
N ALA A 373 -5.55 22.09 0.14
CA ALA A 373 -6.00 21.03 1.04
C ALA A 373 -5.64 21.27 2.51
N SER A 374 -4.50 21.90 2.80
CA SER A 374 -4.06 22.22 4.16
C SER A 374 -4.93 23.29 4.83
N ARG A 375 -5.60 24.13 4.02
CA ARG A 375 -6.60 25.09 4.52
C ARG A 375 -7.97 24.43 4.72
N ILE A 376 -8.35 23.53 3.82
CA ILE A 376 -9.60 22.75 3.92
C ILE A 376 -9.56 21.81 5.12
N ASP A 377 -8.40 21.23 5.41
CA ASP A 377 -8.20 20.25 6.47
C ASP A 377 -6.88 20.49 7.22
N PRO A 378 -6.85 21.47 8.15
CA PRO A 378 -5.66 21.79 8.93
C PRO A 378 -5.12 20.60 9.72
N ARG A 379 -5.99 19.66 10.09
CA ARG A 379 -5.63 18.43 10.82
C ARG A 379 -4.65 17.57 10.04
N MET A 380 -4.68 17.60 8.70
CA MET A 380 -3.72 16.88 7.86
C MET A 380 -2.28 17.32 8.18
N VAL A 381 -2.02 18.62 8.18
CA VAL A 381 -0.71 19.20 8.48
C VAL A 381 -0.36 19.01 9.95
N GLU A 382 -1.32 19.22 10.85
CA GLU A 382 -1.12 19.04 12.30
C GLU A 382 -0.63 17.63 12.64
N VAL A 383 -1.23 16.61 12.03
CA VAL A 383 -0.79 15.22 12.21
C VAL A 383 0.64 15.01 11.71
N VAL A 384 0.99 15.58 10.55
CA VAL A 384 2.36 15.50 10.01
C VAL A 384 3.35 16.15 10.95
N LYS A 385 3.06 17.35 11.47
CA LYS A 385 3.91 18.05 12.44
C LYS A 385 4.09 17.25 13.73
N LYS A 386 3.01 16.79 14.34
CA LYS A 386 3.04 16.01 15.60
C LYS A 386 3.88 14.75 15.50
N LEU A 387 3.74 13.98 14.41
CA LEU A 387 4.58 12.79 14.20
C LEU A 387 6.03 13.18 13.90
N THR A 388 6.25 14.23 13.13
CA THR A 388 7.59 14.74 12.83
C THR A 388 8.33 15.11 14.11
N GLU A 389 7.77 16.00 14.92
CA GLU A 389 8.34 16.41 16.22
C GLU A 389 8.67 15.21 17.11
N ARG A 390 7.80 14.20 17.13
CA ARG A 390 8.00 13.00 17.95
C ARG A 390 9.15 12.11 17.49
N TYR A 391 9.46 12.07 16.19
CA TYR A 391 10.34 11.07 15.60
C TYR A 391 11.61 11.62 14.93
N THR A 392 11.69 12.89 14.52
CA THR A 392 12.85 13.45 13.80
C THR A 392 14.16 13.22 14.56
N LEU A 393 14.19 13.51 15.86
CA LEU A 393 15.39 13.30 16.71
C LEU A 393 15.70 11.82 17.00
N LYS A 394 14.84 10.89 16.56
CA LYS A 394 14.91 9.47 16.92
C LYS A 394 15.20 8.57 15.71
N VAL A 395 15.20 9.14 14.51
CA VAL A 395 15.47 8.48 13.24
C VAL A 395 16.92 8.75 12.85
N ARG A 396 17.61 7.72 12.34
CA ARG A 396 18.97 7.87 11.84
C ARG A 396 19.00 8.76 10.60
N THR A 397 19.91 9.72 10.61
CA THR A 397 20.24 10.63 9.52
C THR A 397 21.15 9.96 8.49
N LEU A 398 21.30 10.59 7.32
CA LEU A 398 22.21 10.11 6.28
C LEU A 398 23.65 9.95 6.78
N ASP A 399 24.12 10.88 7.60
CA ASP A 399 25.48 10.87 8.15
C ASP A 399 25.69 9.71 9.13
N GLU A 400 24.63 9.31 9.86
CA GLU A 400 24.68 8.15 10.75
C GLU A 400 24.72 6.80 10.01
N TYR A 401 24.24 6.72 8.77
CA TYR A 401 24.36 5.52 7.93
C TYR A 401 25.68 5.44 7.12
N ARG A 402 26.44 6.54 7.07
CA ARG A 402 27.74 6.61 6.36
C ARG A 402 28.94 6.31 7.26
N LYS A 403 28.74 6.31 8.58
CA LYS A 403 29.70 5.84 9.58
C LYS A 403 29.59 4.33 9.73
#